data_AF-A0A7V6Q4J1-F1
#
_entry.id   AF-A0A7V6Q4J1-F1
#
_cell.length_a   1.000
_cell.length_b   1.000
_cell.length_c   1.000
_cell.angle_alpha   90.00
_cell.angle_beta   90.00
_cell.angle_gamma   90.00
#
_symmetry.space_group_name_H-M   'P 1'
#
loop_
_entity.id
_entity.type
_entity.pdbx_description
1 polymer ?
#
loop_
_entity_poly.entity_id
_entity_poly.type
_entity_poly.pdbx_seq_one_letter_code
_entity_poly.pdbx_strand_id
1 'polypeptide(L)'
;MSNESWVLERTLGGKAKEFYWRIDDEGNIYIKRKFKNMKKPLEDEISVEQLNKLDEYLSDGEWKSLANNVAKLRRKEEKNGIGRFIYENFGMNETRAQLSSHLGAIFSNSGAWLYNGKKMNMEFKRNTYNWVKVVKDYYYRKKTD
;
A
#
# COMPACT_ATOMS: atom_id res chain seq x y z
N MET A 1 16.01 -2.95 20.72
CA MET A 1 16.12 -2.13 19.49
C MET A 1 15.98 -3.09 18.32
N SER A 2 14.80 -3.16 17.71
CA SER A 2 14.55 -4.06 16.59
C SER A 2 15.40 -3.61 15.39
N ASN A 3 16.29 -4.49 14.92
CA ASN A 3 17.03 -4.29 13.66
C ASN A 3 16.05 -4.59 12.52
N GLU A 4 15.09 -3.70 12.32
CA GLU A 4 14.14 -3.80 11.21
C GLU A 4 14.85 -3.46 9.91
N SER A 5 15.05 -4.48 9.09
CA SER A 5 15.74 -4.39 7.81
C SER A 5 14.73 -4.13 6.71
N TRP A 6 15.01 -3.14 5.87
CA TRP A 6 14.26 -2.89 4.65
C TRP A 6 14.27 -4.11 3.72
N VAL A 7 13.10 -4.56 3.28
CA VAL A 7 12.96 -5.63 2.27
C VAL A 7 12.49 -5.06 0.93
N LEU A 8 12.94 -5.66 -0.17
CA LEU A 8 12.59 -5.23 -1.52
C LEU A 8 11.21 -5.77 -1.95
N GLU A 9 10.42 -4.92 -2.61
CA GLU A 9 9.16 -5.29 -3.24
C GLU A 9 8.94 -4.52 -4.55
N ARG A 10 8.01 -4.99 -5.38
CA ARG A 10 7.59 -4.33 -6.63
C ARG A 10 6.10 -4.05 -6.62
N THR A 11 5.71 -2.85 -7.06
CA THR A 11 4.30 -2.53 -7.23
C THR A 11 3.67 -3.45 -8.29
N LEU A 12 2.38 -3.74 -8.14
CA LEU A 12 1.63 -4.48 -9.15
C LEU A 12 1.47 -3.66 -10.45
N GLY A 13 1.06 -4.32 -11.53
CA GLY A 13 0.75 -3.70 -12.82
C GLY A 13 1.84 -3.82 -13.89
N GLY A 14 1.56 -3.28 -15.08
CA GLY A 14 2.43 -3.44 -16.25
C GLY A 14 3.75 -2.65 -16.22
N LYS A 15 3.85 -1.64 -15.34
CA LYS A 15 5.05 -0.83 -15.12
C LYS A 15 5.45 -0.90 -13.65
N ALA A 16 5.70 -2.12 -13.17
CA ALA A 16 6.08 -2.40 -11.79
C ALA A 16 7.31 -1.56 -11.39
N LYS A 17 7.23 -0.92 -10.22
CA LYS A 17 8.32 -0.11 -9.66
C LYS A 17 8.82 -0.74 -8.39
N GLU A 18 10.14 -0.77 -8.23
CA GLU A 18 10.78 -1.21 -7.01
C GLU A 18 10.61 -0.20 -5.88
N PHE A 19 10.43 -0.72 -4.68
CA PHE A 19 10.44 0.03 -3.45
C PHE A 19 10.92 -0.86 -2.30
N TYR A 20 11.36 -0.23 -1.22
CA TYR A 20 11.69 -0.94 0.00
C TYR A 20 10.59 -0.71 1.02
N TRP A 21 10.33 -1.70 1.85
CA TRP A 21 9.39 -1.54 2.95
C TRP A 21 9.84 -2.29 4.20
N ARG A 22 9.26 -1.94 5.33
CA ARG A 22 9.34 -2.68 6.60
C ARG A 22 8.02 -2.52 7.36
N ILE A 23 7.82 -3.39 8.34
CA ILE A 23 6.75 -3.29 9.32
C ILE A 23 7.36 -3.44 10.71
N ASP A 24 6.89 -2.64 11.66
CA ASP A 24 7.35 -2.69 13.04
C ASP A 24 6.48 -3.59 13.93
N ASP A 25 6.84 -3.69 15.21
CA ASP A 25 6.12 -4.50 16.19
C ASP A 25 4.70 -3.98 16.48
N GLU A 26 4.41 -2.70 16.26
CA GLU A 26 3.08 -2.11 16.41
C GLU A 26 2.20 -2.34 15.17
N GLY A 27 2.82 -2.70 14.03
CA GLY A 27 2.14 -2.90 12.75
C GLY A 27 2.14 -1.66 11.86
N ASN A 28 2.93 -0.63 12.18
CA ASN A 28 3.14 0.50 11.29
C ASN A 28 3.97 0.06 10.08
N ILE A 29 3.58 0.50 8.89
CA ILE A 29 4.29 0.17 7.66
C ILE A 29 5.09 1.39 7.21
N TYR A 30 6.35 1.15 6.90
CA TYR A 30 7.25 2.16 6.34
C TYR A 30 7.58 1.81 4.90
N ILE A 31 7.51 2.78 4.00
CA ILE A 31 7.73 2.60 2.57
C ILE A 31 8.76 3.60 2.08
N LYS A 32 9.86 3.10 1.52
CA LYS A 32 10.98 3.88 1.00
C LYS A 32 11.06 3.79 -0.51
N ARG A 33 10.98 4.94 -1.18
CA ARG A 33 10.86 5.07 -2.64
C ARG A 33 11.88 6.07 -3.18
N LYS A 34 12.53 5.73 -4.30
CA LYS A 34 13.45 6.65 -4.98
C LYS A 34 12.82 7.16 -6.27
N PHE A 35 12.55 8.46 -6.33
CA PHE A 35 12.09 9.12 -7.56
C PHE A 35 13.29 9.56 -8.40
N LYS A 36 13.16 9.53 -9.74
CA LYS A 36 14.26 9.86 -10.67
C LYS A 36 14.91 11.22 -10.40
N ASN A 37 14.12 12.19 -9.93
CA ASN A 37 14.57 13.57 -9.74
C ASN A 37 14.87 13.93 -8.27
N MET A 38 14.89 12.96 -7.35
CA MET A 38 15.17 13.21 -5.93
C MET A 38 16.55 12.70 -5.53
N LYS A 39 17.32 13.57 -4.86
CA LYS A 39 18.65 13.22 -4.33
C LYS A 39 18.58 12.18 -3.20
N LYS A 40 17.50 12.21 -2.41
CA LYS A 40 17.26 11.28 -1.31
C LYS A 40 15.97 10.49 -1.54
N PRO A 41 15.90 9.21 -1.13
CA PRO A 41 14.64 8.48 -1.10
C PRO A 41 13.62 9.20 -0.22
N LEU A 42 12.35 9.15 -0.61
CA LEU A 42 11.24 9.50 0.25
C LEU A 42 10.90 8.30 1.12
N GLU A 43 10.70 8.53 2.41
CA GLU A 43 10.22 7.54 3.36
C GLU A 43 8.85 8.00 3.88
N ASP A 44 7.85 7.16 3.69
CA ASP A 44 6.50 7.37 4.19
C ASP A 44 6.23 6.37 5.30
N GLU A 45 5.72 6.86 6.43
CA GLU A 45 5.15 6.06 7.51
C GLU A 45 3.63 6.04 7.35
N ILE A 46 3.05 4.85 7.45
CA ILE A 46 1.61 4.64 7.55
C ILE A 46 1.33 3.95 8.88
N SER A 47 0.62 4.64 9.77
CA SER A 47 0.35 4.11 11.10
C SER A 47 -0.63 2.94 11.05
N VAL A 48 -0.56 2.06 12.05
CA VAL A 48 -1.50 0.95 12.21
C VAL A 48 -2.96 1.44 12.26
N GLU A 49 -3.21 2.61 12.84
CA GLU A 49 -4.54 3.24 12.87
C GLU A 49 -5.04 3.61 11.46
N GLN A 50 -4.16 4.18 10.64
CA GLN A 50 -4.47 4.49 9.24
C GLN A 50 -4.74 3.21 8.43
N LEU A 51 -3.94 2.17 8.66
CA LEU A 51 -4.11 0.86 8.02
C LEU A 51 -5.40 0.18 8.46
N ASN A 52 -5.79 0.29 9.73
CA ASN A 52 -7.06 -0.22 10.24
C ASN A 52 -8.26 0.47 9.60
N LYS A 53 -8.22 1.80 9.42
CA LYS A 53 -9.27 2.53 8.68
C LYS A 53 -9.37 2.06 7.23
N LEU A 54 -8.24 1.74 6.60
CA LEU A 54 -8.21 1.21 5.25
C LEU A 54 -8.74 -0.23 5.16
N ASP A 55 -8.45 -1.08 6.16
CA ASP A 55 -9.05 -2.42 6.26
C ASP A 55 -10.56 -2.35 6.46
N GLU A 56 -11.03 -1.44 7.31
CA GLU A 56 -12.45 -1.17 7.54
C GLU A 56 -13.14 -0.68 6.26
N TYR A 57 -12.49 0.18 5.47
CA TYR A 57 -13.00 0.60 4.16
C TYR A 57 -13.18 -0.56 3.16
N LEU A 58 -12.38 -1.62 3.29
CA LEU A 58 -12.44 -2.84 2.47
C LEU A 58 -13.34 -3.92 3.09
N SER A 59 -14.01 -3.62 4.21
CA SER A 59 -14.69 -4.63 5.01
C SER A 59 -16.05 -5.07 4.48
N ASP A 60 -16.64 -4.31 3.56
CA ASP A 60 -17.94 -4.57 2.97
C ASP A 60 -17.95 -5.76 1.99
N GLY A 61 -16.79 -6.36 1.74
CA GLY A 61 -16.67 -7.51 0.85
C GLY A 61 -16.77 -7.15 -0.63
N GLU A 62 -16.76 -5.88 -0.99
CA GLU A 62 -16.78 -5.44 -2.38
C GLU A 62 -15.37 -5.25 -2.94
N TRP A 63 -15.26 -5.41 -4.26
CA TRP A 63 -14.04 -5.06 -4.97
C TRP A 63 -13.88 -3.55 -5.03
N LYS A 64 -12.73 -3.04 -4.54
CA LYS A 64 -12.38 -1.61 -4.60
C LYS A 64 -11.30 -1.37 -5.63
N SER A 65 -11.55 -0.40 -6.51
CA SER A 65 -10.57 0.07 -7.48
C SER A 65 -9.34 0.68 -6.79
N LEU A 66 -8.17 0.52 -7.42
CA LEU A 66 -6.95 1.18 -6.95
C LEU A 66 -7.06 2.72 -6.96
N ALA A 67 -7.70 3.28 -7.98
CA ALA A 67 -8.13 4.69 -8.09
C ALA A 67 -7.09 5.73 -7.59
N ASN A 68 -5.91 5.75 -8.20
CA ASN A 68 -4.77 6.55 -7.73
C ASN A 68 -4.15 7.48 -8.78
N ASN A 69 -4.92 7.92 -9.78
CA ASN A 69 -4.42 8.90 -10.73
C ASN A 69 -4.31 10.27 -10.04
N VAL A 70 -3.06 10.67 -9.78
CA VAL A 70 -2.71 11.93 -9.12
C VAL A 70 -3.40 13.14 -9.77
N ALA A 71 -3.42 13.23 -11.10
CA ALA A 71 -4.00 14.37 -11.79
C ALA A 71 -5.52 14.45 -11.59
N LYS A 72 -6.21 13.30 -11.53
CA LYS A 72 -7.65 13.24 -11.26
C LYS A 72 -7.97 13.51 -9.79
N LEU A 73 -7.15 13.02 -8.87
CA LEU A 73 -7.29 13.31 -7.43
C LEU A 73 -7.18 14.80 -7.16
N ARG A 74 -6.19 15.48 -7.76
CA ARG A 74 -6.02 16.93 -7.67
C ARG A 74 -7.25 17.70 -8.15
N ARG A 75 -7.92 17.20 -9.20
CA ARG A 75 -9.14 17.79 -9.75
C ARG A 75 -10.42 17.32 -9.05
N LYS A 76 -10.32 16.41 -8.08
CA LYS A 76 -11.47 15.75 -7.42
C LYS A 76 -12.36 14.95 -8.40
N GLU A 77 -11.78 14.48 -9.51
CA GLU A 77 -12.44 13.71 -10.58
C GLU A 77 -12.13 12.20 -10.49
N GLU A 78 -11.31 11.79 -9.53
CA GLU A 78 -10.96 10.39 -9.35
C GLU A 78 -12.16 9.60 -8.79
N LYS A 79 -12.36 8.39 -9.31
CA LYS A 79 -13.43 7.51 -8.83
C LYS A 79 -13.18 7.06 -7.39
N ASN A 80 -14.22 6.57 -6.74
CA ASN A 80 -14.08 5.97 -5.41
C ASN A 80 -13.17 4.73 -5.48
N GLY A 81 -12.31 4.58 -4.48
CA GLY A 81 -11.35 3.49 -4.39
C GLY A 81 -10.23 3.80 -3.42
N ILE A 82 -9.25 2.90 -3.36
CA ILE A 82 -8.19 2.89 -2.33
C ILE A 82 -7.32 4.16 -2.38
N GLY A 83 -6.88 4.58 -3.57
CA GLY A 83 -6.05 5.77 -3.74
C GLY A 83 -6.76 7.06 -3.34
N ARG A 84 -8.04 7.18 -3.67
CA ARG A 84 -8.89 8.29 -3.23
C ARG A 84 -9.12 8.27 -1.72
N PHE A 85 -9.42 7.10 -1.15
CA PHE A 85 -9.58 6.95 0.29
C PHE A 85 -8.32 7.39 1.04
N ILE A 86 -7.15 6.93 0.61
CA ILE A 86 -5.85 7.33 1.20
C ILE A 86 -5.64 8.84 1.08
N TYR A 87 -5.92 9.43 -0.09
CA TYR A 87 -5.77 10.87 -0.30
C TYR A 87 -6.65 11.69 0.66
N GLU A 88 -7.89 11.26 0.87
CA GLU A 88 -8.86 11.97 1.72
C GLU A 88 -8.57 11.76 3.22
N ASN A 89 -8.10 10.58 3.63
CA ASN A 89 -7.98 10.21 5.04
C ASN A 89 -6.56 10.32 5.63
N PHE A 90 -5.49 10.29 4.82
CA PHE A 90 -4.10 10.22 5.33
C PHE A 90 -3.36 11.57 5.24
N GLY A 91 -4.07 12.67 5.02
CA GLY A 91 -3.51 14.02 4.94
C GLY A 91 -3.05 14.40 3.53
N MET A 92 -3.61 15.49 3.02
CA MET A 92 -3.63 15.95 1.62
C MET A 92 -2.26 16.14 0.96
N ASN A 93 -1.60 15.07 0.53
CA ASN A 93 -0.54 15.17 -0.48
C ASN A 93 -0.70 14.07 -1.55
N GLU A 94 -0.72 14.49 -2.80
CA GLU A 94 -0.74 13.67 -4.01
C GLU A 94 0.30 12.53 -4.02
N THR A 95 1.45 12.77 -3.39
CA THR A 95 2.54 11.79 -3.25
C THR A 95 2.14 10.59 -2.39
N ARG A 96 1.21 10.79 -1.44
CA ARG A 96 0.66 9.73 -0.58
C ARG A 96 -0.42 8.92 -1.26
N ALA A 97 -1.16 9.48 -2.21
CA ALA A 97 -2.12 8.69 -3.00
C ALA A 97 -1.45 7.54 -3.76
N GLN A 98 -0.19 7.71 -4.17
CA GLN A 98 0.60 6.65 -4.80
C GLN A 98 0.95 5.50 -3.84
N LEU A 99 0.82 5.67 -2.51
CA LEU A 99 1.00 4.58 -1.54
C LEU A 99 -0.01 3.46 -1.77
N SER A 100 -1.19 3.74 -2.34
CA SER A 100 -2.15 2.71 -2.76
C SER A 100 -1.52 1.60 -3.62
N SER A 101 -0.64 1.93 -4.57
CA SER A 101 0.05 0.91 -5.40
C SER A 101 1.03 0.05 -4.60
N HIS A 102 1.60 0.61 -3.54
CA HIS A 102 2.61 -0.04 -2.72
C HIS A 102 1.92 -0.94 -1.69
N LEU A 103 0.92 -0.39 -0.98
CA LEU A 103 0.05 -1.14 -0.08
C LEU A 103 -0.68 -2.26 -0.83
N GLY A 104 -1.22 -1.98 -2.03
CA GLY A 104 -1.83 -3.01 -2.88
C GLY A 104 -0.89 -4.17 -3.18
N ALA A 105 0.39 -3.91 -3.42
CA ALA A 105 1.38 -4.98 -3.61
C ALA A 105 1.69 -5.73 -2.31
N ILE A 106 2.01 -5.03 -1.22
CA ILE A 106 2.33 -5.64 0.08
C ILE A 106 1.17 -6.53 0.54
N PHE A 107 -0.05 -5.99 0.56
CA PHE A 107 -1.23 -6.68 1.08
C PHE A 107 -1.69 -7.82 0.18
N SER A 108 -1.54 -7.70 -1.14
CA SER A 108 -1.89 -8.81 -2.04
C SER A 108 -0.89 -9.95 -1.96
N ASN A 109 0.41 -9.63 -1.94
CA ASN A 109 1.46 -10.65 -1.87
C ASN A 109 1.54 -11.32 -0.49
N SER A 110 1.11 -10.63 0.57
CA SER A 110 0.98 -11.24 1.90
C SER A 110 -0.25 -12.14 2.05
N GLY A 111 -1.21 -12.02 1.14
CA GLY A 111 -2.52 -12.68 1.23
C GLY A 111 -3.53 -11.92 2.12
N ALA A 112 -3.22 -10.70 2.56
CA ALA A 112 -4.18 -9.86 3.28
C ALA A 112 -5.34 -9.41 2.39
N TRP A 113 -5.06 -9.10 1.12
CA TRP A 113 -6.04 -8.72 0.12
C TRP A 113 -6.03 -9.72 -1.05
N LEU A 114 -7.21 -9.92 -1.64
CA LEU A 114 -7.36 -10.51 -2.95
C LEU A 114 -7.12 -9.45 -4.02
N TYR A 115 -6.50 -9.86 -5.13
CA TYR A 115 -6.23 -9.02 -6.29
C TYR A 115 -6.86 -9.64 -7.53
N ASN A 116 -7.52 -8.83 -8.36
CA ASN A 116 -8.22 -9.31 -9.56
C ASN A 116 -7.31 -9.79 -10.71
N GLY A 117 -5.99 -9.78 -10.53
CA GLY A 117 -5.01 -10.27 -11.51
C GLY A 117 -4.74 -9.33 -12.70
N LYS A 118 -5.43 -8.19 -12.81
CA LYS A 118 -5.36 -7.32 -13.99
C LYS A 118 -4.27 -6.26 -13.90
N LYS A 119 -3.39 -6.17 -14.89
CA LYS A 119 -2.32 -5.15 -14.94
C LYS A 119 -2.81 -3.69 -15.05
N MET A 120 -4.06 -3.48 -15.47
CA MET A 120 -4.76 -2.20 -15.55
C MET A 120 -6.15 -2.35 -14.95
N ASN A 121 -6.72 -1.26 -14.41
CA ASN A 121 -7.99 -1.31 -13.65
C ASN A 121 -7.91 -2.35 -12.52
N MET A 122 -6.81 -2.29 -11.76
CA MET A 122 -6.59 -3.14 -10.60
C MET A 122 -7.66 -2.90 -9.55
N GLU A 123 -8.15 -4.00 -8.98
CA GLU A 123 -9.12 -4.01 -7.89
C GLU A 123 -8.67 -4.99 -6.82
N PHE A 124 -9.05 -4.65 -5.59
CA PHE A 124 -8.69 -5.39 -4.40
C PHE A 124 -9.90 -5.60 -3.51
N LYS A 125 -9.90 -6.70 -2.78
CA LYS A 125 -10.93 -7.05 -1.79
C LYS A 125 -10.24 -7.60 -0.55
N ARG A 126 -10.76 -7.33 0.64
CA ARG A 126 -10.22 -7.91 1.87
C ARG A 126 -10.31 -9.45 1.83
N ASN A 127 -9.23 -10.13 2.22
CA ASN A 127 -9.19 -11.59 2.32
C ASN A 127 -9.24 -12.07 3.78
N THR A 128 -8.65 -11.32 4.70
CA THR A 128 -8.62 -11.66 6.14
C THR A 128 -8.79 -10.41 7.00
N TYR A 129 -9.37 -10.58 8.19
CA TYR A 129 -9.48 -9.55 9.22
C TYR A 129 -8.18 -9.36 10.01
N ASN A 130 -7.30 -10.37 10.01
CA ASN A 130 -6.01 -10.31 10.71
C ASN A 130 -4.88 -9.96 9.73
N TRP A 131 -5.01 -8.81 9.09
CA TRP A 131 -4.03 -8.34 8.11
C TRP A 131 -2.64 -8.18 8.73
N VAL A 132 -2.57 -7.73 9.99
CA VAL A 132 -1.31 -7.48 10.71
C VAL A 132 -0.46 -8.75 10.75
N LYS A 133 -1.05 -9.88 11.17
CA LYS A 133 -0.33 -11.15 11.25
C LYS A 133 0.21 -11.57 9.89
N VAL A 134 -0.64 -11.59 8.86
CA VAL A 134 -0.23 -12.11 7.54
C VAL A 134 0.80 -11.20 6.85
N VAL A 135 0.72 -9.89 7.04
CA VAL A 135 1.73 -8.93 6.53
C VAL A 135 3.05 -9.09 7.27
N LYS A 136 3.04 -9.26 8.60
CA LYS A 136 4.26 -9.55 9.38
C LYS A 136 4.89 -10.88 8.97
N ASP A 137 4.11 -11.94 8.86
CA ASP A 137 4.60 -13.25 8.42
C ASP A 137 5.23 -13.14 7.02
N TYR A 138 4.64 -12.35 6.12
CA TYR A 138 5.19 -12.08 4.80
C TYR A 138 6.52 -11.32 4.85
N TYR A 139 6.58 -10.26 5.66
CA TYR A 139 7.81 -9.48 5.87
C TYR A 139 8.95 -10.36 6.40
N TYR A 140 8.68 -11.21 7.39
CA TYR A 140 9.71 -12.08 7.96
C TYR A 140 10.22 -13.13 6.98
N ARG A 141 9.36 -13.70 6.14
CA ARG A 141 9.80 -14.58 5.04
C ARG A 141 10.71 -13.85 4.06
N LYS A 142 10.34 -12.62 3.66
CA LYS A 142 11.15 -11.79 2.77
C LYS A 142 12.51 -11.38 3.34
N LYS A 143 12.63 -11.31 4.66
CA LYS A 143 13.89 -10.97 5.34
C LYS A 143 14.90 -12.13 5.33
N THR A 144 14.41 -13.36 5.18
CA THR A 144 15.24 -14.57 5.16
C THR A 144 15.64 -15.04 3.77
N ASP A 145 15.08 -14.41 2.72
CA ASP A 145 15.38 -14.66 1.31
C ASP A 145 16.57 -13.81 0.82
#